data_AF-A0A954W1V0-F1
#
_entry.id   AF-A0A954W1V0-F1
#
_cell.length_a   1.000
_cell.length_b   1.000
_cell.length_c   1.000
_cell.angle_alpha   90.00
_cell.angle_beta   90.00
_cell.angle_gamma   90.00
#
_symmetry.space_group_name_H-M   'P 1'
#
loop_
_entity.id
_entity.type
_entity.pdbx_description
1 polymer ?
#
loop_
_entity_poly.entity_id
_entity_poly.type
_entity_poly.pdbx_seq_one_letter_code
_entity_poly.pdbx_strand_id
1 'polypeptide(L)'
;MMHDEDLEKFKDDPPRRGFFVQFLTGAIGAVVGLAPVVPGILFFLNPITKKKDSAGAKGKRDEEGFVLLEGVTLESLPADGTPVACKVFDDKVDAWNRFANVEIGTVWIRRLDENNILAFSSICPHLG
;
A
#
# COMPACT_ATOMS: atom_id res chain seq x y z
N MET A 1 -13.28 -7.17 64.54
CA MET A 1 -12.20 -8.16 64.33
C MET A 1 -12.80 -9.19 63.39
N MET A 2 -12.64 -8.99 62.08
CA MET A 2 -13.05 -10.00 61.09
C MET A 2 -12.13 -11.20 61.31
N HIS A 3 -12.72 -12.38 61.50
CA HIS A 3 -11.96 -13.60 61.72
C HIS A 3 -11.24 -13.97 60.42
N ASP A 4 -9.93 -14.22 60.51
CA ASP A 4 -9.08 -14.64 59.37
C ASP A 4 -9.65 -15.87 58.63
N GLU A 5 -10.46 -16.69 59.32
CA GLU A 5 -11.17 -17.86 58.78
C GLU A 5 -12.16 -17.50 57.65
N ASP A 6 -12.82 -16.34 57.72
CA ASP A 6 -13.76 -15.92 56.67
C ASP A 6 -13.01 -15.48 55.40
N LEU A 7 -11.80 -14.93 55.53
CA LEU A 7 -10.95 -14.53 54.41
C LEU A 7 -10.33 -15.74 53.69
N GLU A 8 -9.99 -16.80 54.41
CA GLU A 8 -9.51 -18.05 53.80
C GLU A 8 -10.61 -18.77 53.02
N LYS A 9 -11.85 -18.74 53.51
CA LYS A 9 -13.01 -19.36 52.85
C LYS A 9 -13.31 -18.78 51.46
N PHE A 10 -13.06 -17.48 51.23
CA PHE A 10 -13.23 -16.87 49.89
C PHE A 10 -12.12 -17.27 48.91
N LYS A 11 -10.99 -17.78 49.39
CA LYS A 11 -9.85 -18.19 48.56
C LYS A 11 -9.97 -19.63 48.05
N ASP A 12 -10.64 -20.50 48.80
CA ASP A 12 -10.71 -21.95 48.57
C ASP A 12 -12.04 -22.44 47.94
N ASP A 13 -12.94 -21.54 47.54
CA ASP A 13 -14.12 -21.94 46.76
C ASP A 13 -13.66 -22.53 45.41
N PRO A 14 -13.98 -23.81 45.09
CA PRO A 14 -13.57 -24.40 43.83
C PRO A 14 -14.15 -23.57 42.68
N PRO A 15 -13.35 -23.29 41.64
CA PRO A 15 -13.80 -22.40 40.57
C PRO A 15 -15.11 -22.91 39.98
N ARG A 16 -16.15 -22.05 40.02
CA ARG A 16 -17.52 -22.38 39.56
C ARG A 16 -17.60 -22.79 38.08
N ARG A 17 -16.51 -22.62 37.33
CA ARG A 17 -16.34 -23.04 35.94
C ARG A 17 -15.10 -23.92 35.86
N GLY A 18 -15.26 -25.15 35.37
CA GLY A 18 -14.14 -26.06 35.18
C GLY A 18 -13.15 -25.55 34.13
N PHE A 19 -11.92 -26.07 34.20
CA PHE A 19 -10.81 -25.73 33.29
C PHE A 19 -11.21 -25.78 31.80
N PHE A 20 -11.97 -26.79 31.40
CA PHE A 20 -12.45 -26.93 30.01
C PHE A 20 -13.33 -25.75 29.55
N VAL A 21 -14.20 -25.24 30.43
CA VAL A 21 -15.10 -24.12 30.10
C VAL A 21 -14.30 -22.82 29.99
N GLN A 22 -13.32 -22.62 30.87
CA GLN A 22 -12.41 -21.46 30.80
C GLN A 22 -11.58 -21.49 29.52
N PHE A 23 -11.02 -22.65 29.17
CA PHE A 23 -10.26 -22.83 27.94
C PHE A 23 -11.10 -22.56 26.69
N LEU A 24 -12.30 -23.15 26.60
CA LEU A 24 -13.22 -22.93 25.47
C LEU A 24 -13.64 -21.46 25.34
N THR A 25 -13.95 -20.80 26.46
CA THR A 25 -14.34 -19.38 26.46
C THR A 25 -13.17 -18.51 25.99
N GLY A 26 -11.95 -18.80 26.46
CA GLY A 26 -10.74 -18.11 26.03
C GLY A 26 -10.44 -18.31 24.54
N ALA A 27 -10.57 -19.55 24.04
CA ALA A 27 -10.36 -19.86 22.63
C ALA A 27 -11.37 -19.14 21.73
N ILE A 28 -12.66 -19.16 22.09
CA ILE A 28 -13.71 -18.47 21.34
C ILE A 28 -13.49 -16.95 21.38
N GLY A 29 -13.19 -16.39 22.56
CA GLY A 29 -12.89 -14.97 22.71
C GLY A 29 -11.67 -14.54 21.89
N ALA A 30 -10.62 -15.36 21.83
CA ALA A 30 -9.45 -15.11 21.01
C ALA A 30 -9.79 -15.14 19.51
N VAL A 31 -10.58 -16.10 19.04
CA VAL A 31 -11.00 -16.15 17.63
C VAL A 31 -11.83 -14.92 17.26
N VAL A 32 -12.83 -14.57 18.07
CA VAL A 32 -13.70 -13.40 17.83
C VAL A 32 -12.90 -12.09 17.89
N GLY A 33 -11.94 -11.99 18.83
CA GLY A 33 -11.10 -10.80 18.98
C GLY A 33 -10.04 -10.67 17.88
N LEU A 34 -9.41 -11.77 17.46
CA LEU A 34 -8.38 -11.76 16.41
C LEU A 34 -8.98 -11.57 15.01
N ALA A 35 -10.22 -11.99 14.78
CA ALA A 35 -10.88 -11.88 13.49
C ALA A 35 -10.86 -10.45 12.90
N PRO A 36 -11.18 -9.37 13.64
CA PRO A 36 -11.02 -8.00 13.14
C PRO A 36 -9.61 -7.42 13.33
N VAL A 37 -8.87 -7.85 14.37
CA VAL A 37 -7.56 -7.26 14.71
C VAL A 37 -6.50 -7.59 13.68
N VAL A 38 -6.42 -8.86 13.25
CA VAL A 38 -5.41 -9.32 12.28
C VAL A 38 -5.53 -8.59 10.93
N PRO A 39 -6.70 -8.58 10.24
CA PRO A 39 -6.82 -7.84 8.98
C PRO A 39 -6.66 -6.34 9.17
N GLY A 40 -7.05 -5.77 10.32
CA GLY A 40 -6.82 -4.36 10.64
C GLY A 40 -5.33 -4.01 10.70
N ILE A 41 -4.52 -4.84 11.37
CA ILE A 41 -3.07 -4.66 11.44
C ILE A 41 -2.44 -4.83 10.06
N LEU A 42 -2.84 -5.86 9.30
CA LEU A 42 -2.33 -6.09 7.95
C LEU A 42 -2.67 -4.92 7.01
N PHE A 43 -3.88 -4.36 7.11
CA PHE A 43 -4.28 -3.18 6.34
C PHE A 43 -3.46 -1.95 6.74
N PHE A 44 -3.23 -1.75 8.04
CA PHE A 44 -2.43 -0.64 8.54
C PHE A 44 -0.96 -0.73 8.11
N LEU A 45 -0.41 -1.95 8.06
CA LEU A 45 0.97 -2.22 7.63
C LEU A 45 1.13 -2.41 6.12
N ASN A 46 0.03 -2.42 5.37
CA ASN A 46 0.00 -2.55 3.91
C ASN A 46 1.01 -1.64 3.17
N PRO A 47 1.21 -0.34 3.50
CA PRO A 47 2.20 0.49 2.80
C PRO A 47 3.64 0.00 2.98
N ILE A 48 3.95 -0.70 4.07
CA ILE A 48 5.30 -1.21 4.38
C ILE A 48 5.49 -2.62 3.82
N THR A 49 4.44 -3.44 3.86
CA THR A 49 4.50 -4.85 3.43
C THR A 49 4.32 -5.02 1.93
N LYS A 50 3.80 -4.01 1.22
CA LYS A 50 3.83 -4.01 -0.23
C LYS A 50 5.27 -4.00 -0.70
N LYS A 51 5.74 -5.16 -1.17
CA LYS A 51 6.89 -5.21 -2.07
C LYS A 51 6.62 -4.21 -3.19
N LYS A 52 7.66 -3.54 -3.67
CA LYS A 52 7.62 -2.80 -4.94
C LYS A 52 7.48 -3.82 -6.07
N ASP A 53 6.42 -4.61 -6.03
CA ASP A 53 5.99 -5.35 -7.18
C ASP A 53 5.54 -4.27 -8.14
N SER A 54 6.34 -4.05 -9.18
CA SER A 54 5.98 -3.33 -10.40
C SER A 54 4.75 -3.95 -11.10
N ALA A 55 3.95 -4.75 -10.39
CA ALA A 55 3.03 -5.75 -10.89
C ALA A 55 1.70 -5.69 -10.10
N GLY A 56 0.92 -4.66 -10.40
CA GLY A 56 -0.54 -4.76 -10.42
C GLY A 56 -1.09 -4.50 -11.83
N ALA A 57 -0.34 -3.76 -12.63
CA ALA A 57 -0.59 -3.52 -14.04
C ALA A 57 0.58 -4.12 -14.82
N LYS A 58 0.39 -5.28 -15.47
CA LYS A 58 1.12 -5.59 -16.72
C LYS A 58 0.64 -4.63 -17.82
N GLY A 59 0.82 -3.33 -17.57
CA GLY A 59 0.63 -2.31 -18.57
C GLY A 59 1.90 -2.23 -19.42
N LYS A 60 2.19 -1.05 -19.98
CA LYS A 60 3.37 -0.85 -20.85
C LYS A 60 4.68 -0.71 -20.07
N ARG A 61 4.77 -1.28 -18.87
CA ARG A 61 5.97 -1.26 -18.03
C ARG A 61 6.90 -2.42 -18.39
N ASP A 62 8.19 -2.14 -18.51
CA ASP A 62 9.21 -3.18 -18.63
C ASP A 62 9.46 -3.90 -17.29
N GLU A 63 10.36 -4.89 -17.31
CA GLU A 63 10.71 -5.67 -16.10
C GLU A 63 11.32 -4.80 -14.99
N GLU A 64 11.90 -3.66 -15.35
CA GLU A 64 12.51 -2.69 -14.45
C GLU A 64 11.52 -1.60 -13.98
N GLY A 65 10.32 -1.54 -14.56
CA GLY A 65 9.23 -0.63 -14.21
C GLY A 65 9.17 0.67 -15.01
N PHE A 66 9.98 0.83 -16.07
CA PHE A 66 9.94 1.99 -16.96
C PHE A 66 8.74 1.94 -17.91
N VAL A 67 8.15 3.11 -18.17
CA VAL A 67 7.04 3.28 -19.12
C VAL A 67 7.57 3.93 -20.40
N LEU A 68 7.29 3.32 -21.55
CA LEU A 68 7.61 3.92 -22.85
C LEU A 68 6.59 5.01 -23.21
N LEU A 69 7.09 6.17 -23.63
CA LEU A 69 6.28 7.28 -24.12
C LEU A 69 6.04 7.12 -25.62
N GLU A 70 4.84 6.69 -25.99
CA GLU A 70 4.50 6.50 -27.39
C GLU A 70 4.52 7.82 -28.18
N GLY A 71 5.22 7.82 -29.31
CA GLY A 71 5.33 8.99 -30.18
C GLY A 71 6.31 10.07 -29.72
N VAL A 72 7.00 9.86 -28.59
CA VAL A 72 8.08 10.76 -28.15
C VAL A 72 9.42 10.17 -28.58
N THR A 73 10.04 10.78 -29.58
CA THR A 73 11.40 10.46 -30.05
C THR A 73 12.30 11.66 -29.84
N LEU A 74 13.62 11.48 -29.90
CA LEU A 74 14.57 12.60 -29.79
C LEU A 74 14.34 13.68 -30.86
N GLU A 75 13.88 13.27 -32.04
CA GLU A 75 13.58 14.15 -33.17
C GLU A 75 12.26 14.92 -32.97
N SER A 76 11.31 14.39 -32.20
CA SER A 76 10.06 15.09 -31.90
C SER A 76 10.21 16.18 -30.84
N LEU A 77 11.35 16.20 -30.12
CA LEU A 77 11.66 17.22 -29.12
C LEU A 77 12.35 18.44 -29.78
N PRO A 78 11.91 19.67 -29.45
CA PRO A 78 12.55 20.89 -29.92
C PRO A 78 14.06 20.94 -29.61
N ALA A 79 14.89 21.17 -30.63
CA ALA A 79 16.35 21.27 -30.49
C ALA A 79 16.80 22.57 -29.80
N ASP A 80 15.92 23.57 -29.70
CA ASP A 80 16.15 24.82 -28.96
C ASP A 80 16.12 24.62 -27.43
N GLY A 81 15.75 23.41 -26.97
CA GLY A 81 15.62 23.08 -25.57
C GLY A 81 14.37 23.65 -24.92
N THR A 82 13.32 23.97 -25.69
CA THR A 82 12.00 24.29 -25.16
C THR A 82 11.38 23.03 -24.51
N PRO A 83 10.97 23.06 -23.24
CA PRO A 83 10.33 21.91 -22.59
C PRO A 83 8.95 21.62 -23.19
N VAL A 84 8.64 20.34 -23.38
CA VAL A 84 7.35 19.85 -23.89
C VAL A 84 6.68 18.99 -22.83
N ALA A 85 5.38 19.20 -22.62
CA ALA A 85 4.56 18.36 -21.76
C ALA A 85 4.14 17.08 -22.51
N CYS A 86 4.53 15.92 -21.97
CA CYS A 86 4.22 14.62 -22.52
C CYS A 86 3.30 13.85 -21.56
N LYS A 87 2.19 13.34 -22.09
CA LYS A 87 1.25 12.51 -21.34
C LYS A 87 1.79 11.09 -21.20
N VAL A 88 1.65 10.53 -20.01
CA VAL A 88 2.06 9.16 -19.69
C VAL A 88 0.81 8.29 -19.64
N PHE A 89 0.78 7.23 -20.46
CA PHE A 89 -0.32 6.28 -20.49
C PHE A 89 0.12 4.94 -19.92
N ASP A 90 -0.72 4.38 -19.05
CA ASP A 90 -0.52 3.04 -18.54
C ASP A 90 -1.85 2.49 -17.96
N ASP A 91 -1.86 1.23 -17.52
CA ASP A 91 -3.03 0.76 -16.78
C ASP A 91 -3.05 1.31 -15.36
N LYS A 92 -4.23 1.75 -14.93
CA LYS A 92 -4.51 2.15 -13.56
C LYS A 92 -5.31 1.06 -12.87
N VAL A 93 -4.78 0.53 -11.77
CA VAL A 93 -5.41 -0.54 -10.99
C VAL A 93 -5.69 -0.02 -9.59
N ASP A 94 -6.93 -0.16 -9.14
CA ASP A 94 -7.33 0.12 -7.76
C ASP A 94 -7.82 -1.16 -7.06
N ALA A 95 -8.42 -1.02 -5.88
CA ALA A 95 -8.89 -2.15 -5.10
C ALA A 95 -10.08 -2.93 -5.74
N TRP A 96 -10.73 -2.36 -6.75
CA TRP A 96 -12.00 -2.83 -7.30
C TRP A 96 -11.98 -3.00 -8.82
N ASN A 97 -11.14 -2.26 -9.53
CA ASN A 97 -11.16 -2.22 -10.97
C ASN A 97 -9.76 -2.04 -11.60
N ARG A 98 -9.66 -2.41 -12.88
CA ARG A 98 -8.53 -2.14 -13.75
C ARG A 98 -8.98 -1.31 -14.94
N PHE A 99 -8.43 -0.11 -15.07
CA PHE A 99 -8.60 0.78 -16.21
C PHE A 99 -7.40 0.62 -17.14
N ALA A 100 -7.62 0.03 -18.31
CA ALA A 100 -6.54 -0.24 -19.26
C ALA A 100 -6.16 1.01 -20.05
N ASN A 101 -4.85 1.23 -20.24
CA ASN A 101 -4.27 2.28 -21.09
C ASN A 101 -4.89 3.68 -20.90
N VAL A 102 -4.89 4.17 -19.65
CA VAL A 102 -5.40 5.50 -19.28
C VAL A 102 -4.26 6.46 -19.02
N GLU A 103 -4.52 7.77 -19.13
CA GLU A 103 -3.56 8.81 -18.75
C GLU A 103 -3.31 8.74 -17.24
N ILE A 104 -2.09 8.41 -16.84
CA ILE A 104 -1.69 8.30 -15.42
C ILE A 104 -0.95 9.54 -14.91
N GLY A 105 -0.50 10.42 -15.80
CA GLY A 105 0.16 11.67 -15.44
C GLY A 105 0.80 12.38 -16.64
N THR A 106 1.53 13.44 -16.34
CA THR A 106 2.26 14.24 -17.32
C THR A 106 3.70 14.44 -16.84
N VAL A 107 4.66 14.41 -17.75
CA VAL A 107 6.07 14.74 -17.50
C VAL A 107 6.51 15.82 -18.47
N TRP A 108 7.41 16.69 -18.03
CA TRP A 108 8.02 17.70 -18.90
C TRP A 108 9.33 17.16 -19.41
N ILE A 109 9.52 17.15 -20.72
CA ILE A 109 10.73 16.66 -21.36
C ILE A 109 11.42 17.80 -22.09
N ARG A 110 12.70 17.94 -21.84
CA ARG A 110 13.56 18.94 -22.45
C ARG A 110 14.74 18.25 -23.10
N ARG A 111 15.00 18.57 -24.37
CA ARG A 111 16.24 18.19 -25.05
C ARG A 111 17.36 19.13 -24.62
N LEU A 112 18.51 18.58 -24.22
CA LEU A 112 19.69 19.37 -23.86
C LEU A 112 20.67 19.43 -25.02
N ASP A 113 20.89 18.30 -25.69
CA ASP A 113 21.76 18.18 -26.87
C ASP A 113 21.29 17.01 -27.76
N GLU A 114 22.17 16.49 -28.61
CA GLU A 114 21.84 15.42 -29.56
C GLU A 114 21.38 14.13 -28.89
N ASN A 115 21.96 13.78 -27.73
CA ASN A 115 21.75 12.48 -27.07
C ASN A 115 21.24 12.59 -25.63
N ASN A 116 21.16 13.79 -25.07
CA ASN A 116 20.74 14.00 -23.69
C ASN A 116 19.37 14.66 -23.61
N ILE A 117 18.51 14.05 -22.78
CA ILE A 117 17.19 14.53 -22.42
C ILE A 117 17.10 14.72 -20.91
N LEU A 118 16.32 15.70 -20.49
CA LEU A 118 16.02 15.96 -19.09
C LEU A 118 14.51 15.85 -18.90
N ALA A 119 14.08 14.98 -17.99
CA ALA A 119 12.70 14.82 -17.61
C ALA A 119 12.43 15.47 -16.24
N PHE A 120 11.43 16.34 -16.17
CA PHE A 120 10.96 16.96 -14.94
C PHE A 120 9.57 16.43 -14.56
N SER A 121 9.34 16.34 -13.25
CA SER A 121 8.01 16.14 -12.69
C SER A 121 7.10 17.31 -13.05
N SER A 122 5.84 17.03 -13.38
CA SER A 122 4.79 18.05 -13.50
C SER A 122 4.23 18.50 -12.15
N ILE A 123 4.56 17.77 -11.09
CA ILE A 123 4.13 18.02 -9.71
C ILE A 123 5.12 18.98 -9.06
N CYS A 124 4.64 20.10 -8.55
CA CYS A 124 5.48 21.08 -7.87
C CYS A 124 5.90 20.54 -6.50
N PRO A 125 7.19 20.62 -6.11
CA PRO A 125 7.65 20.12 -4.82
C PRO A 125 7.11 20.93 -3.63
N HIS A 126 6.48 22.09 -3.87
CA HIS A 126 5.95 22.93 -2.80
C HIS A 126 4.63 22.39 -2.23
N LEU A 127 3.64 22.10 -3.08
CA LEU A 127 2.31 21.69 -2.62
C LEU A 127 1.67 20.57 -3.45
N GLY A 128 2.44 19.95 -4.34
CA GLY A 128 1.90 19.06 -5.36
C GLY A 128 1.38 19.81 -6.57
#